data_AF-A0A821RTW6-F1
#
_entry.id   AF-A0A821RTW6-F1
#
_cell.length_a   1.000
_cell.length_b   1.000
_cell.length_c   1.000
_cell.angle_alpha   90.00
_cell.angle_beta   90.00
_cell.angle_gamma   90.00
#
_symmetry.space_group_name_H-M   'P 1'
#
loop_
_entity.id
_entity.type
_entity.pdbx_description
1 polymer ?
#
loop_
_entity_poly.entity_id
_entity_poly.type
_entity_poly.pdbx_seq_one_letter_code
_entity_poly.pdbx_strand_id
1 'polypeptide(L)'
;MGKRQHQKDKMYLTYTEWTTLYGGKRSGTAVEEDTSFKRLPYDHCCLCLQPFDQPYCDADGNIFELQAILEFVKKFKINPVTGKKVDVKGLLKLNFFKNAKGEYHCPVLFKPFTKNSYIVAIRTSGNVYCYEAVEQLNIKGKNWKDLINDTPFVRSDIITIQEPNNLEKFNISKFHHIKNNLRVETEEEIAMRKDPHARLKTVSAETKDILQELEKEYKAPEVKEAKKETADKFNAAHYSTGMVAASFTSTAMVPETIHEAAIICEDEVKYERVKKKGYVRLVTNLGQLNLELYCDVIPKACDNFIKHCHNGYYNGTKFHRSIRNFMIQGGDPTGTGLGGESIWKKPFEDEIKPNLHHSGRGVLSMANSGPNTNGSQFFITFRSCKQLDGKHTIFGKLVGGIDTLSAMEQIEVDNKDRPIQDIVIEVAQVFVDPFTEAEEQLVVEREEELKRQAEAESQGVKPKKATKQPLKVFREGVGKYLNLQEVSQSNKNPKTQEVQAKKSKKETKGGFGSFDSW
;
A
#
# COMPACT_ATOMS: atom_id res chain seq x y z
N MET A 1 38.21 8.17 -61.09
CA MET A 1 37.83 7.10 -60.12
C MET A 1 38.58 7.37 -58.82
N GLY A 2 38.04 7.42 -57.61
CA GLY A 2 36.67 7.27 -57.11
C GLY A 2 36.64 7.54 -55.59
N LYS A 3 35.52 8.10 -55.13
CA LYS A 3 34.87 7.84 -53.83
C LYS A 3 35.67 8.12 -52.54
N ARG A 4 35.61 9.37 -52.06
CA ARG A 4 35.50 9.67 -50.62
C ARG A 4 34.13 10.27 -50.36
N GLN A 5 33.10 9.44 -50.47
CA GLN A 5 31.73 9.79 -50.12
C GLN A 5 31.19 8.70 -49.19
N HIS A 6 30.64 9.15 -48.05
CA HIS A 6 29.86 8.43 -47.04
C HIS A 6 30.55 7.36 -46.17
N GLN A 7 30.76 7.72 -44.89
CA GLN A 7 30.31 6.92 -43.74
C GLN A 7 30.45 7.77 -42.45
N LYS A 8 29.54 8.74 -42.25
CA LYS A 8 29.38 9.41 -40.94
C LYS A 8 27.99 9.21 -40.32
N ASP A 9 27.14 8.40 -40.94
CA ASP A 9 25.86 7.98 -40.36
C ASP A 9 25.96 6.50 -40.00
N LYS A 10 26.49 6.22 -38.82
CA LYS A 10 26.35 4.90 -38.19
C LYS A 10 25.23 5.02 -37.15
N MET A 11 24.25 4.13 -37.22
CA MET A 11 23.13 4.03 -36.27
C MET A 11 23.56 3.54 -34.86
N TYR A 12 24.85 3.36 -34.62
CA TYR A 12 25.42 2.94 -33.35
C TYR A 12 26.69 3.74 -33.07
N LEU A 13 26.89 4.10 -31.79
CA LEU A 13 28.15 4.65 -31.32
C LEU A 13 29.12 3.51 -31.00
N THR A 14 30.38 3.62 -31.41
CA THR A 14 31.41 2.70 -30.93
C THR A 14 31.76 3.01 -29.47
N TYR A 15 32.24 2.00 -28.74
CA TYR A 15 32.70 2.18 -27.35
C TYR A 15 33.75 3.30 -27.23
N THR A 16 34.68 3.37 -28.19
CA THR A 16 35.69 4.42 -28.28
C THR A 16 35.09 5.81 -28.51
N GLU A 17 34.09 5.95 -29.39
CA GLU A 17 33.43 7.24 -29.64
C GLU A 17 32.57 7.68 -28.45
N TRP A 18 31.93 6.74 -27.76
CA TRP A 18 31.17 7.02 -26.53
C TRP A 18 32.10 7.52 -25.42
N THR A 19 33.23 6.84 -25.22
CA THR A 19 34.20 7.21 -24.17
C THR A 19 34.91 8.54 -24.40
N THR A 20 35.11 8.98 -25.65
CA THR A 20 36.00 10.12 -25.96
C THR A 20 35.30 11.36 -26.55
N LEU A 21 34.27 11.19 -27.37
CA LEU A 21 33.75 12.29 -28.21
C LEU A 21 32.42 12.87 -27.71
N TYR A 22 31.47 12.04 -27.23
CA TYR A 22 30.08 12.51 -27.02
C TYR A 22 29.42 12.15 -25.67
N GLY A 23 30.02 11.35 -24.78
CA GLY A 23 29.29 10.96 -23.56
C GLY A 23 29.99 10.11 -22.52
N GLY A 24 31.32 10.09 -22.47
CA GLY A 24 32.09 9.36 -21.47
C GLY A 24 32.45 10.26 -20.29
N LYS A 25 32.15 9.84 -19.06
CA LYS A 25 32.65 10.43 -17.81
C LYS A 25 34.15 10.69 -17.96
N ARG A 26 34.56 11.97 -18.03
CA ARG A 26 35.97 12.35 -17.98
C ARG A 26 36.57 11.63 -16.77
N SER A 27 37.58 10.79 -16.99
CA SER A 27 38.38 10.22 -15.91
C SER A 27 39.24 11.35 -15.33
N GLY A 28 38.56 12.28 -14.63
CA GLY A 28 39.19 13.18 -13.69
C GLY A 28 39.74 12.30 -12.59
N THR A 29 41.06 12.24 -12.54
CA THR A 29 41.88 11.79 -11.43
C THR A 29 41.22 12.14 -10.10
N ALA A 30 40.71 11.12 -9.40
CA ALA A 30 40.11 11.27 -8.08
C ALA A 30 41.16 11.51 -6.96
N VAL A 31 42.35 12.03 -7.29
CA VAL A 31 43.47 12.20 -6.36
C VAL A 31 44.32 13.43 -6.72
N GLU A 32 43.71 14.58 -6.91
CA GLU A 32 44.42 15.86 -6.77
C GLU A 32 43.57 16.82 -5.94
N GLU A 33 43.67 16.70 -4.62
CA GLU A 33 42.97 17.54 -3.62
C GLU A 33 43.41 19.03 -3.66
N ASP A 34 44.34 19.42 -4.54
CA ASP A 34 45.02 20.72 -4.54
C ASP A 34 44.87 21.57 -5.82
N THR A 35 44.01 21.19 -6.77
CA THR A 35 44.00 21.86 -8.11
C THR A 35 43.35 23.24 -8.19
N SER A 36 42.84 23.81 -7.09
CA SER A 36 42.60 25.26 -7.04
C SER A 36 42.62 25.81 -5.61
N PHE A 37 43.80 26.20 -5.13
CA PHE A 37 43.92 27.01 -3.92
C PHE A 37 43.12 28.31 -4.09
N LYS A 38 42.02 28.44 -3.36
CA LYS A 38 41.20 29.66 -3.30
C LYS A 38 41.08 30.08 -1.85
N ARG A 39 41.70 31.22 -1.52
CA ARG A 39 41.65 31.80 -0.17
C ARG A 39 40.39 32.64 -0.03
N LEU A 40 39.60 32.37 1.01
CA LEU A 40 38.48 33.22 1.37
C LEU A 40 38.99 34.59 1.87
N PRO A 41 38.49 35.71 1.34
CA PRO A 41 38.78 37.03 1.88
C PRO A 41 38.28 37.20 3.33
N TYR A 42 38.87 38.14 4.09
CA TYR A 42 38.52 38.36 5.50
C TYR A 42 37.15 39.01 5.70
N ASP A 43 36.57 39.58 4.65
CA ASP A 43 35.27 40.26 4.62
C ASP A 43 34.12 39.31 4.23
N HIS A 44 34.39 38.00 4.08
CA HIS A 44 33.41 37.00 3.65
C HIS A 44 33.12 35.96 4.75
N CYS A 45 31.87 35.50 4.78
CA CYS A 45 31.39 34.42 5.62
C CYS A 45 31.94 33.07 5.15
N CYS A 46 32.50 32.26 6.05
CA CYS A 46 33.05 30.93 5.75
C CYS A 46 32.00 29.90 5.35
N LEU A 47 30.71 30.14 5.64
CA LEU A 47 29.60 29.25 5.29
C LEU A 47 28.94 29.64 3.96
N CYS A 48 28.58 30.92 3.79
CA CYS A 48 27.89 31.41 2.59
C CYS A 48 28.85 31.78 1.46
N LEU A 49 30.14 31.96 1.75
CA LEU A 49 31.17 32.45 0.83
C LEU A 49 30.83 33.82 0.20
N GLN A 50 30.00 34.60 0.89
CA GLN A 50 29.55 35.95 0.52
C GLN A 50 30.02 36.96 1.57
N PRO A 51 30.10 38.27 1.22
CA PRO A 51 30.34 39.32 2.19
C PRO A 51 29.37 39.24 3.37
N PHE A 52 29.86 39.43 4.59
CA PHE A 52 29.00 39.41 5.79
C PHE A 52 28.44 40.81 6.12
N ASP A 53 27.28 40.81 6.77
CA ASP A 53 26.65 41.99 7.34
C ASP A 53 26.70 41.95 8.87
N GLN A 54 26.39 40.80 9.48
CA GLN A 54 26.47 40.56 10.92
C GLN A 54 27.51 39.47 11.23
N PRO A 55 28.81 39.83 11.30
CA PRO A 55 29.87 38.85 11.50
C PRO A 55 29.90 38.32 12.94
N TYR A 56 29.92 37.00 13.05
CA TYR A 56 30.23 36.26 14.26
C TYR A 56 31.45 35.39 14.02
N CYS A 57 32.23 35.09 15.05
CA CYS A 57 33.36 34.17 14.94
C CYS A 57 33.37 33.08 16.01
N ASP A 58 34.02 31.98 15.66
CA ASP A 58 34.40 30.94 16.62
C ASP A 58 35.77 31.27 17.25
N ALA A 59 36.15 30.55 18.30
CA ALA A 59 37.43 30.68 18.99
C ALA A 59 38.65 30.55 18.06
N ASP A 60 38.52 29.80 16.96
CA ASP A 60 39.57 29.62 15.96
C ASP A 60 39.70 30.81 14.98
N GLY A 61 38.79 31.79 15.03
CA GLY A 61 38.80 32.99 14.17
C GLY A 61 38.12 32.81 12.81
N ASN A 62 37.32 31.76 12.64
CA ASN A 62 36.48 31.57 11.44
C ASN A 62 35.25 32.47 11.53
N ILE A 63 34.96 33.25 10.48
CA ILE A 63 33.86 34.23 10.46
C ILE A 63 32.62 33.62 9.81
N PHE A 64 31.46 33.86 10.40
CA PHE A 64 30.15 33.42 9.92
C PHE A 64 29.13 34.56 9.98
N GLU A 65 28.14 34.48 9.09
CA GLU A 65 26.94 35.32 9.15
C GLU A 65 25.96 34.71 10.18
N LEU A 66 25.39 35.54 11.05
CA LEU A 66 24.55 35.08 12.16
C LEU A 66 23.39 34.19 11.71
N GLN A 67 22.62 34.62 10.71
CA GLN A 67 21.45 33.87 10.25
C GLN A 67 21.84 32.49 9.71
N ALA A 68 22.85 32.45 8.85
CA ALA A 68 23.30 31.22 8.20
C ALA A 68 23.90 30.21 9.20
N ILE A 69 24.72 30.67 10.16
CA ILE A 69 25.34 29.75 11.13
C ILE A 69 24.31 29.16 12.10
N LEU A 70 23.29 29.92 12.49
CA LEU A 70 22.22 29.43 13.35
C LEU A 70 21.43 28.31 12.69
N GLU A 71 21.07 28.47 11.42
CA GLU A 71 20.38 27.45 10.63
C GLU A 71 21.26 26.20 10.46
N PHE A 72 22.55 26.37 10.16
CA PHE A 72 23.49 25.28 10.00
C PHE A 72 23.70 24.48 11.30
N VAL A 73 23.91 25.16 12.43
CA VAL A 73 24.14 24.52 13.73
C VAL A 73 22.87 23.83 14.23
N LYS A 74 21.68 24.39 13.97
CA LYS A 74 20.40 23.70 14.28
C LYS A 74 20.29 22.35 13.57
N LYS A 75 20.70 22.27 12.30
CA LYS A 75 20.61 21.05 11.48
C LYS A 75 21.73 20.04 11.77
N PHE A 76 22.98 20.50 11.83
CA PHE A 76 24.15 19.61 11.87
C PHE A 76 24.89 19.58 13.22
N LYS A 77 24.67 20.56 14.11
CA LYS A 77 25.33 20.69 15.43
C LYS A 77 26.87 20.66 15.38
N ILE A 78 27.44 21.09 14.26
CA ILE A 78 28.86 21.00 13.91
C ILE A 78 29.31 22.34 13.30
N ASN A 79 30.59 22.70 13.48
CA ASN A 79 31.23 23.82 12.82
C ASN A 79 31.43 23.52 11.32
N PRO A 80 30.98 24.40 10.41
CA PRO A 80 31.10 24.19 8.97
C PRO A 80 32.54 24.18 8.44
N VAL A 81 33.51 24.75 9.15
CA VAL A 81 34.93 24.76 8.76
C VAL A 81 35.68 23.60 9.39
N THR A 82 35.60 23.44 10.71
CA THR A 82 36.44 22.48 11.46
C THR A 82 35.84 21.09 11.64
N GLY A 83 34.52 20.94 11.47
CA GLY A 83 33.83 19.66 11.73
C GLY A 83 33.66 19.32 13.22
N LYS A 84 34.09 20.18 14.14
CA LYS A 84 33.92 20.00 15.59
C LYS A 84 32.52 20.42 16.04
N LYS A 85 32.02 19.86 17.15
CA LYS A 85 30.75 20.30 17.75
C LYS A 85 30.87 21.74 18.24
N VAL A 86 29.89 22.58 17.92
CA VAL A 86 29.86 24.00 18.32
C VAL A 86 28.49 24.35 18.88
N ASP A 87 28.52 25.08 19.99
CA ASP A 87 27.34 25.64 20.63
C ASP A 87 27.16 27.10 20.21
N VAL A 88 25.90 27.49 19.96
CA VAL A 88 25.54 28.85 19.54
C VAL A 88 26.01 29.91 20.54
N LYS A 89 26.02 29.59 21.84
CA LYS A 89 26.49 30.51 22.90
C LYS A 89 27.99 30.77 22.87
N GLY A 90 28.77 29.91 22.20
CA GLY A 90 30.22 30.06 22.05
C GLY A 90 30.61 30.98 20.91
N LEU A 91 29.67 31.41 20.07
CA LEU A 91 29.93 32.34 18.97
C LEU A 91 30.03 33.77 19.48
N LEU A 92 31.04 34.47 18.99
CA LEU A 92 31.35 35.82 19.39
C LEU A 92 30.97 36.82 18.30
N LYS A 93 30.25 37.89 18.66
CA LYS A 93 29.93 38.97 17.72
C LYS A 93 31.18 39.81 17.44
N LEU A 94 31.50 40.03 16.16
CA LEU A 94 32.60 40.90 15.75
C LEU A 94 32.10 42.31 15.42
N ASN A 95 32.84 43.32 15.89
CA ASN A 95 32.59 44.73 15.61
C ASN A 95 33.69 45.26 14.69
N PHE A 96 33.36 45.36 13.40
CA PHE A 96 34.22 45.99 12.40
C PHE A 96 33.87 47.48 12.25
N PHE A 97 34.89 48.33 12.08
CA PHE A 97 34.73 49.76 11.87
C PHE A 97 34.97 50.12 10.41
N LYS A 98 34.08 50.91 9.80
CA LYS A 98 34.19 51.39 8.41
C LYS A 98 34.62 52.85 8.38
N ASN A 99 35.49 53.18 7.43
CA ASN A 99 35.88 54.56 7.13
C ASN A 99 34.76 55.30 6.36
N ALA A 100 34.92 56.62 6.15
CA ALA A 100 33.99 57.41 5.32
C ALA A 100 33.85 56.87 3.87
N LYS A 101 34.84 56.10 3.38
CA LYS A 101 34.82 55.43 2.06
C LYS A 101 34.15 54.05 2.07
N GLY A 102 33.65 53.58 3.23
CA GLY A 102 33.02 52.26 3.37
C GLY A 102 33.99 51.08 3.58
N GLU A 103 35.31 51.32 3.56
CA GLU A 103 36.34 50.29 3.77
C GLU A 103 36.52 49.97 5.26
N TYR A 104 36.72 48.69 5.60
CA TYR A 104 37.03 48.28 6.97
C TYR A 104 38.43 48.75 7.37
N HIS A 105 38.56 49.28 8.59
CA HIS A 105 39.81 49.82 9.09
C HIS A 105 40.00 49.54 10.58
N CYS A 106 41.26 49.63 11.03
CA CYS A 106 41.57 49.58 12.45
C CYS A 106 41.18 50.90 13.12
N PRO A 107 40.34 50.89 14.16
CA PRO A 107 39.82 52.10 14.82
C PRO A 107 40.89 52.92 15.56
N VAL A 108 42.05 52.33 15.87
CA VAL A 108 43.13 52.98 16.63
C VAL A 108 44.20 53.55 15.70
N LEU A 109 44.65 52.75 14.72
CA LEU A 109 45.69 53.16 13.77
C LEU A 109 45.15 53.86 12.53
N PHE A 110 43.82 53.89 12.36
CA PHE A 110 43.12 54.39 11.17
C PHE A 110 43.57 53.78 9.82
N LYS A 111 44.35 52.68 9.86
CA LYS A 111 44.82 51.96 8.69
C LYS A 111 43.71 51.06 8.14
N PRO A 112 43.39 51.12 6.83
CA PRO A 112 42.43 50.21 6.21
C PRO A 112 42.96 48.77 6.18
N PHE A 113 42.07 47.80 6.34
CA PHE A 113 42.41 46.38 6.27
C PHE A 113 42.57 45.93 4.82
N THR A 114 43.69 45.27 4.55
CA THR A 114 44.02 44.72 3.23
C THR A 114 44.02 43.19 3.27
N LYS A 115 44.03 42.54 2.10
CA LYS A 115 44.11 41.08 1.98
C LYS A 115 45.35 40.46 2.63
N ASN A 116 46.37 41.25 2.96
CA ASN A 116 47.60 40.80 3.62
C ASN A 116 47.78 41.46 4.99
N SER A 117 46.75 42.10 5.54
CA SER A 117 46.83 42.69 6.87
C SER A 117 46.71 41.60 7.94
N TYR A 118 47.45 41.78 9.05
CA TYR A 118 47.30 40.92 10.21
C TYR A 118 46.17 41.46 11.09
N ILE A 119 45.03 40.77 11.07
CA ILE A 119 43.78 41.17 11.71
C ILE A 119 43.51 40.28 12.92
N VAL A 120 43.12 40.91 14.02
CA VAL A 120 42.88 40.27 15.30
C VAL A 120 41.64 40.85 15.97
N ALA A 121 40.87 40.01 16.66
CA ALA A 121 39.75 40.43 17.49
C ALA A 121 40.00 40.08 18.97
N ILE A 122 39.42 40.87 19.86
CA ILE A 122 39.47 40.61 21.30
C ILE A 122 38.16 39.91 21.72
N ARG A 123 38.26 38.77 22.42
CA ARG A 123 37.09 37.95 22.77
C ARG A 123 36.10 38.64 23.72
N THR A 124 36.58 39.50 24.60
CA THR A 124 35.69 40.14 25.60
C THR A 124 34.82 41.23 24.98
N SER A 125 35.38 42.02 24.07
CA SER A 125 34.69 43.15 23.44
C SER A 125 34.15 42.88 22.03
N GLY A 126 34.75 41.91 21.34
CA GLY A 126 34.50 41.62 19.93
C GLY A 126 35.04 42.66 18.96
N ASN A 127 35.78 43.66 19.43
CA ASN A 127 36.34 44.70 18.57
C ASN A 127 37.52 44.15 17.75
N VAL A 128 37.58 44.57 16.47
CA VAL A 128 38.59 44.12 15.51
C VAL A 128 39.68 45.18 15.32
N TYR A 129 40.93 44.77 15.41
CA TYR A 129 42.12 45.61 15.34
C TYR A 129 43.17 45.05 14.37
N CYS A 130 44.08 45.91 13.93
CA CYS A 130 45.37 45.46 13.40
C CYS A 130 46.20 44.86 14.53
N TYR A 131 46.86 43.73 14.28
CA TYR A 131 47.77 43.11 15.25
C TYR A 131 48.85 44.08 15.74
N GLU A 132 49.37 44.95 14.86
CA GLU A 132 50.35 45.99 15.20
C GLU A 132 49.88 46.88 16.36
N ALA A 133 48.60 47.27 16.38
CA ALA A 133 48.02 48.11 17.43
C ALA A 133 48.01 47.37 18.78
N VAL A 134 47.54 46.11 18.77
CA VAL A 134 47.48 45.26 19.96
C VAL A 134 48.89 44.92 20.46
N GLU A 135 49.84 44.68 19.54
CA GLU A 135 51.21 44.38 19.89
C GLU A 135 51.92 45.55 20.57
N GLN A 136 51.80 46.76 20.01
CA GLN A 136 52.48 47.94 20.53
C GLN A 136 51.84 48.44 21.83
N LEU A 137 50.51 48.56 21.86
CA LEU A 137 49.81 49.21 22.97
C LEU A 137 49.48 48.25 24.11
N ASN A 138 49.13 46.99 23.80
CA ASN A 138 48.70 46.04 24.82
C ASN A 138 49.82 45.07 25.22
N ILE A 139 50.44 44.38 24.25
CA ILE A 139 51.43 43.33 24.54
C ILE A 139 52.75 43.93 25.07
N LYS A 140 53.35 44.86 24.33
CA LYS A 140 54.62 45.52 24.73
C LYS A 140 54.41 46.45 25.94
N GLY A 141 53.27 47.14 25.98
CA GLY A 141 52.88 48.00 27.10
C GLY A 141 52.40 47.26 28.35
N LYS A 142 52.22 45.94 28.31
CA LYS A 142 51.59 45.12 29.36
C LYS A 142 50.22 45.67 29.82
N ASN A 143 49.51 46.35 28.93
CA ASN A 143 48.18 46.91 29.19
C ASN A 143 47.11 45.94 28.65
N TRP A 144 46.49 45.20 29.56
CA TRP A 144 45.52 44.15 29.24
C TRP A 144 44.07 44.66 29.26
N LYS A 145 43.85 45.80 28.61
CA LYS A 145 42.55 46.44 28.46
C LYS A 145 42.30 46.73 26.99
N ASP A 146 41.06 46.57 26.57
CA ASP A 146 40.68 46.83 25.20
C ASP A 146 40.85 48.31 24.84
N LEU A 147 41.27 48.60 23.61
CA LEU A 147 41.74 49.91 23.17
C LEU A 147 40.62 50.94 22.94
N ILE A 148 39.36 50.51 22.96
CA ILE A 148 38.19 51.39 22.75
C ILE A 148 37.35 51.51 24.03
N ASN A 149 37.05 50.40 24.68
CA ASN A 149 36.07 50.36 25.78
C ASN A 149 36.70 49.99 27.13
N ASP A 150 38.02 49.92 27.23
CA ASP A 150 38.80 49.60 28.44
C ASP A 150 38.43 48.27 29.12
N THR A 151 37.72 47.37 28.42
CA THR A 151 37.34 46.07 29.00
C THR A 151 38.59 45.22 29.24
N PRO A 152 38.78 44.66 30.46
CA PRO A 152 39.94 43.83 30.75
C PRO A 152 39.86 42.52 29.96
N PHE A 153 40.98 42.07 29.40
CA PHE A 153 41.06 40.83 28.64
C PHE A 153 42.40 40.10 28.87
N VAL A 154 42.45 38.79 28.65
CA VAL A 154 43.67 37.99 28.81
C VAL A 154 44.31 37.74 27.45
N ARG A 155 45.62 37.44 27.40
CA ARG A 155 46.31 37.09 26.15
C ARG A 155 45.63 35.96 25.36
N SER A 156 44.96 35.02 26.03
CA SER A 156 44.18 33.92 25.42
C SER A 156 42.89 34.37 24.73
N ASP A 157 42.46 35.61 24.98
CA ASP A 157 41.26 36.21 24.38
C ASP A 157 41.55 36.89 23.05
N ILE A 158 42.82 36.91 22.63
CA ILE A 158 43.25 37.42 21.34
C ILE A 158 42.96 36.36 20.27
N ILE A 159 41.96 36.61 19.44
CA ILE A 159 41.53 35.71 18.35
C ILE A 159 42.13 36.22 17.04
N THR A 160 42.95 35.40 16.38
CA THR A 160 43.53 35.77 15.07
C THR A 160 42.52 35.51 13.95
N ILE A 161 42.05 36.59 13.33
CA ILE A 161 41.13 36.50 12.19
C ILE A 161 41.92 36.21 10.93
N GLN A 162 42.95 37.00 10.64
CA GLN A 162 43.72 36.87 9.42
C GLN A 162 45.21 36.98 9.70
N GLU A 163 45.97 35.98 9.28
CA GLU A 163 47.43 36.00 9.31
C GLU A 163 47.98 36.02 7.88
N PRO A 164 48.99 36.87 7.59
CA PRO A 164 49.61 36.92 6.27
C PRO A 164 50.41 35.64 5.95
N ASN A 165 51.07 35.08 6.98
CA ASN A 165 51.97 33.93 6.84
C ASN A 165 51.22 32.59 6.78
N ASN A 166 50.01 32.51 7.32
CA ASN A 166 49.21 31.30 7.33
C ASN A 166 48.22 31.30 6.15
N LEU A 167 48.67 30.77 5.02
CA LEU A 167 47.89 30.68 3.78
C LEU A 167 46.79 29.61 3.84
N GLU A 168 46.93 28.59 4.69
CA GLU A 168 46.05 27.43 4.70
C GLU A 168 44.73 27.63 5.47
N LYS A 169 44.71 28.52 6.47
CA LYS A 169 43.60 28.71 7.42
C LYS A 169 42.25 29.00 6.75
N PHE A 170 42.25 29.62 5.56
CA PHE A 170 41.04 29.97 4.78
C PHE A 170 41.00 29.36 3.38
N ASN A 171 41.63 28.21 3.19
CA ASN A 171 41.48 27.48 1.94
C ASN A 171 40.07 26.87 1.86
N ILE A 172 39.27 27.35 0.91
CA ILE A 172 37.87 26.94 0.70
C ILE A 172 37.77 25.42 0.53
N SER A 173 38.72 24.79 -0.17
CA SER A 173 38.74 23.35 -0.40
C SER A 173 38.89 22.52 0.89
N LYS A 174 39.40 23.11 1.97
CA LYS A 174 39.57 22.44 3.28
C LYS A 174 38.32 22.50 4.16
N PHE A 175 37.32 23.33 3.82
CA PHE A 175 36.13 23.49 4.66
C PHE A 175 35.31 22.20 4.75
N HIS A 176 34.97 21.78 5.96
CA HIS A 176 34.26 20.53 6.23
C HIS A 176 32.92 20.42 5.48
N HIS A 177 32.13 21.51 5.44
CA HIS A 177 30.84 21.50 4.74
C HIS A 177 30.98 21.38 3.22
N ILE A 178 32.10 21.86 2.65
CA ILE A 178 32.39 21.74 1.22
C ILE A 178 32.89 20.33 0.89
N LYS A 179 33.82 19.78 1.69
CA LYS A 179 34.33 18.41 1.53
C LYS A 179 33.23 17.35 1.61
N ASN A 180 32.30 17.52 2.56
CA ASN A 180 31.24 16.56 2.82
C ASN A 180 29.91 16.90 2.12
N ASN A 181 29.90 17.93 1.25
CA ASN A 181 28.70 18.41 0.56
C ASN A 181 27.50 18.65 1.50
N LEU A 182 27.77 19.19 2.69
CA LEU A 182 26.76 19.50 3.69
C LEU A 182 26.18 20.88 3.40
N ARG A 183 24.92 20.91 2.94
CA ARG A 183 24.18 22.16 2.69
C ARG A 183 22.86 22.17 3.44
N VAL A 184 22.48 23.36 3.92
CA VAL A 184 21.13 23.62 4.40
C VAL A 184 20.33 24.00 3.16
N GLU A 185 19.40 23.15 2.76
CA GLU A 185 18.44 23.45 1.69
C GLU A 185 17.52 24.56 2.18
N THR A 186 17.26 25.55 1.32
CA THR A 186 16.31 26.62 1.65
C THR A 186 14.88 26.09 1.63
N GLU A 187 13.97 26.77 2.33
CA GLU A 187 12.55 26.40 2.36
C GLU A 187 11.94 26.37 0.94
N GLU A 188 12.42 27.25 0.07
CA GLU A 188 12.06 27.31 -1.35
C GLU A 188 12.51 26.07 -2.13
N GLU A 189 13.73 25.56 -1.88
CA GLU A 189 14.23 24.34 -2.53
C GLU A 189 13.45 23.10 -2.10
N ILE A 190 13.05 23.04 -0.84
CA ILE A 190 12.22 21.95 -0.29
C ILE A 190 10.82 21.99 -0.89
N ALA A 191 10.23 23.18 -1.06
CA ALA A 191 8.95 23.37 -1.74
C ALA A 191 9.04 22.97 -3.22
N MET A 192 10.06 23.44 -3.94
CA MET A 192 10.30 23.08 -5.34
C MET A 192 10.60 21.60 -5.56
N ARG A 193 11.09 20.87 -4.55
CA ARG A 193 11.26 19.43 -4.63
C ARG A 193 9.94 18.66 -4.51
N LYS A 194 8.98 19.22 -3.79
CA LYS A 194 7.64 18.61 -3.61
C LYS A 194 6.75 18.87 -4.82
N ASP A 195 6.95 19.97 -5.52
CA ASP A 195 6.19 20.30 -6.73
C ASP A 195 6.76 19.58 -7.96
N PRO A 196 6.00 18.67 -8.61
CA PRO A 196 6.42 18.01 -9.85
C PRO A 196 6.73 19.01 -10.99
N HIS A 197 6.14 20.20 -10.90
CA HIS A 197 6.22 21.26 -11.90
C HIS A 197 7.37 22.25 -11.68
N ALA A 198 8.00 22.28 -10.51
CA ALA A 198 8.98 23.34 -10.19
C ALA A 198 10.28 23.25 -11.00
N ARG A 199 10.63 22.07 -11.53
CA ARG A 199 11.76 21.88 -12.46
C ARG A 199 11.47 22.33 -13.89
N LEU A 200 10.24 22.74 -14.20
CA LEU A 200 9.82 23.20 -15.53
C LEU A 200 10.07 24.70 -15.77
N LYS A 201 10.82 25.38 -14.91
CA LYS A 201 11.12 26.83 -15.10
C LYS A 201 11.90 27.12 -16.39
N THR A 202 12.65 26.15 -16.92
CA THR A 202 13.49 26.30 -18.13
C THR A 202 12.92 25.69 -19.40
N VAL A 203 11.68 25.19 -19.42
CA VAL A 203 11.12 24.59 -20.64
C VAL A 203 10.54 25.64 -21.59
N SER A 204 10.57 25.33 -22.89
CA SER A 204 10.04 26.18 -23.96
C SER A 204 8.54 26.46 -23.76
N ALA A 205 8.04 27.54 -24.35
CA ALA A 205 6.61 27.87 -24.28
C ALA A 205 5.75 26.73 -24.86
N GLU A 206 6.16 26.17 -26.00
CA GLU A 206 5.46 25.06 -26.67
C GLU A 206 5.31 23.81 -25.80
N THR A 207 6.34 23.47 -25.00
CA THR A 207 6.27 22.30 -24.12
C THR A 207 5.37 22.52 -22.91
N LYS A 208 5.17 23.77 -22.48
CA LYS A 208 4.19 24.11 -21.44
C LYS A 208 2.77 23.96 -21.97
N ASP A 209 2.52 24.38 -23.20
CA ASP A 209 1.20 24.28 -23.84
C ASP A 209 0.82 22.80 -24.07
N ILE A 210 1.76 21.98 -24.54
CA ILE A 210 1.55 20.53 -24.71
C ILE A 210 1.27 19.83 -23.38
N LEU A 211 1.98 20.20 -22.30
CA LEU A 211 1.73 19.63 -20.98
C LEU A 211 0.34 20.02 -20.45
N GLN A 212 -0.09 21.27 -20.68
CA GLN A 212 -1.42 21.72 -20.31
C GLN A 212 -2.54 21.03 -21.09
N GLU A 213 -2.33 20.75 -22.38
CA GLU A 213 -3.25 19.93 -23.17
C GLU A 213 -3.28 18.49 -22.68
N LEU A 214 -2.11 17.91 -22.42
CA LEU A 214 -2.00 16.55 -21.90
C LEU A 214 -2.68 16.40 -20.54
N GLU A 215 -2.57 17.37 -19.64
CA GLU A 215 -3.30 17.35 -18.36
C GLU A 215 -4.82 17.46 -18.52
N LYS A 216 -5.31 18.18 -19.54
CA LYS A 216 -6.74 18.29 -19.84
C LYS A 216 -7.29 17.00 -20.47
N GLU A 217 -6.52 16.37 -21.34
CA GLU A 217 -6.92 15.17 -22.08
C GLU A 217 -6.67 13.88 -21.30
N TYR A 218 -5.62 13.84 -20.48
CA TYR A 218 -5.22 12.64 -19.76
C TYR A 218 -6.12 12.42 -18.54
N LYS A 219 -7.12 11.55 -18.72
CA LYS A 219 -7.79 10.89 -17.61
C LYS A 219 -7.08 9.58 -17.33
N ALA A 220 -6.37 9.51 -16.19
CA ALA A 220 -5.76 8.26 -15.76
C ALA A 220 -6.83 7.14 -15.78
N PRO A 221 -6.53 5.95 -16.33
CA PRO A 221 -7.45 4.84 -16.21
C PRO A 221 -7.69 4.60 -14.73
N GLU A 222 -8.94 4.78 -14.28
CA GLU A 222 -9.34 4.42 -12.93
C GLU A 222 -9.12 2.91 -12.80
N VAL A 223 -7.97 2.54 -12.25
CA VAL A 223 -7.78 1.21 -11.68
C VAL A 223 -8.75 1.19 -10.51
N LYS A 224 -9.95 0.66 -10.76
CA LYS A 224 -10.85 0.27 -9.69
C LYS A 224 -10.11 -0.83 -8.94
N GLU A 225 -9.36 -0.45 -7.91
CA GLU A 225 -8.91 -1.37 -6.89
C GLU A 225 -10.19 -1.93 -6.29
N ALA A 226 -10.61 -3.09 -6.80
CA ALA A 226 -11.67 -3.86 -6.18
C ALA A 226 -11.19 -4.09 -4.75
N LYS A 227 -11.88 -3.48 -3.78
CA LYS A 227 -11.60 -3.71 -2.37
C LYS A 227 -11.65 -5.22 -2.18
N LYS A 228 -10.50 -5.83 -1.87
CA LYS A 228 -10.47 -7.25 -1.52
C LYS A 228 -11.29 -7.40 -0.25
N GLU A 229 -12.45 -8.02 -0.37
CA GLU A 229 -13.27 -8.39 0.78
C GLU A 229 -12.44 -9.33 1.65
N THR A 230 -12.40 -9.08 2.96
CA THR A 230 -11.67 -9.93 3.91
C THR A 230 -12.69 -10.77 4.65
N ALA A 231 -12.40 -12.06 4.83
CA ALA A 231 -13.33 -12.96 5.49
C ALA A 231 -13.46 -12.62 6.98
N ASP A 232 -14.68 -12.37 7.42
CA ASP A 232 -15.02 -12.35 8.84
C ASP A 232 -14.91 -13.76 9.43
N LYS A 233 -14.84 -13.85 10.76
CA LYS A 233 -14.78 -15.14 11.47
C LYS A 233 -15.96 -16.06 11.15
N PHE A 234 -17.14 -15.50 10.85
CA PHE A 234 -18.33 -16.27 10.47
C PHE A 234 -18.35 -16.69 9.01
N ASN A 235 -17.71 -15.94 8.12
CA ASN A 235 -17.69 -16.20 6.67
C ASN A 235 -16.37 -16.84 6.23
N ALA A 236 -15.48 -17.19 7.15
CA ALA A 236 -14.22 -17.85 6.85
C ALA A 236 -14.43 -19.35 6.61
N ALA A 237 -14.15 -19.80 5.39
CA ALA A 237 -14.18 -21.21 5.05
C ALA A 237 -13.07 -22.00 5.75
N HIS A 238 -13.31 -23.30 5.96
CA HIS A 238 -12.29 -24.24 6.44
C HIS A 238 -11.15 -24.49 5.44
N TYR A 239 -11.30 -24.05 4.18
CA TYR A 239 -10.30 -24.15 3.12
C TYR A 239 -9.81 -22.76 2.68
N SER A 240 -8.58 -22.69 2.17
CA SER A 240 -7.97 -21.44 1.68
C SER A 240 -8.43 -21.07 0.27
N THR A 241 -8.26 -19.81 -0.12
CA THR A 241 -8.50 -19.32 -1.49
C THR A 241 -7.65 -20.01 -2.56
N GLY A 242 -6.55 -20.66 -2.16
CA GLY A 242 -5.64 -21.36 -3.09
C GLY A 242 -4.71 -20.43 -3.87
N MET A 243 -4.83 -19.11 -3.69
CA MET A 243 -4.06 -18.10 -4.44
C MET A 243 -2.56 -18.15 -4.17
N VAL A 244 -2.13 -18.48 -2.95
CA VAL A 244 -0.71 -18.71 -2.62
C VAL A 244 -0.15 -19.88 -3.43
N ALA A 245 -0.89 -20.98 -3.57
CA ALA A 245 -0.46 -22.13 -4.37
C ALA A 245 -0.50 -21.83 -5.88
N ALA A 246 -1.52 -21.09 -6.34
CA ALA A 246 -1.65 -20.69 -7.73
C ALA A 246 -0.53 -19.73 -8.15
N SER A 247 -0.20 -18.74 -7.31
CA SER A 247 0.88 -17.78 -7.57
C SER A 247 2.28 -18.40 -7.44
N PHE A 248 2.44 -19.42 -6.59
CA PHE A 248 3.68 -20.19 -6.53
C PHE A 248 3.92 -21.01 -7.82
N THR A 249 2.85 -21.50 -8.45
CA THR A 249 2.94 -22.39 -9.62
C THR A 249 2.81 -21.67 -10.97
N SER A 250 2.30 -20.43 -10.99
CA SER A 250 2.04 -19.66 -12.20
C SER A 250 2.94 -18.42 -12.31
N THR A 251 3.62 -18.26 -13.44
CA THR A 251 4.43 -17.08 -13.75
C THR A 251 3.61 -15.85 -14.15
N ALA A 252 2.31 -16.03 -14.43
CA ALA A 252 1.39 -14.98 -14.85
C ALA A 252 0.63 -14.32 -13.69
N MET A 253 0.64 -14.92 -12.50
CA MET A 253 -0.05 -14.40 -11.32
C MET A 253 0.89 -13.56 -10.45
N VAL A 254 0.32 -12.58 -9.76
CA VAL A 254 1.06 -11.80 -8.76
C VAL A 254 1.41 -12.73 -7.59
N PRO A 255 2.68 -12.73 -7.12
CA PRO A 255 3.08 -13.55 -5.98
C PRO A 255 2.32 -13.14 -4.71
N GLU A 256 1.53 -14.06 -4.16
CA GLU A 256 0.84 -13.89 -2.89
C GLU A 256 1.51 -14.76 -1.81
N THR A 257 1.80 -14.15 -0.65
CA THR A 257 2.54 -14.79 0.45
C THR A 257 1.69 -15.10 1.67
N ILE A 258 0.44 -14.63 1.68
CA ILE A 258 -0.46 -14.73 2.84
C ILE A 258 -1.56 -15.73 2.50
N HIS A 259 -1.70 -16.78 3.31
CA HIS A 259 -2.81 -17.72 3.20
C HIS A 259 -4.08 -17.08 3.77
N GLU A 260 -5.02 -16.78 2.89
CA GLU A 260 -6.36 -16.29 3.26
C GLU A 260 -7.36 -17.45 3.17
N ALA A 261 -8.27 -17.51 4.15
CA ALA A 261 -9.42 -18.41 4.10
C ALA A 261 -10.36 -17.98 2.96
N ALA A 262 -10.94 -18.93 2.23
CA ALA A 262 -11.94 -18.59 1.24
C ALA A 262 -13.17 -17.98 1.93
N ILE A 263 -13.82 -17.02 1.28
CA ILE A 263 -15.02 -16.38 1.80
C ILE A 263 -16.22 -17.26 1.45
N ILE A 264 -16.93 -17.75 2.46
CA ILE A 264 -18.24 -18.37 2.32
C ILE A 264 -19.24 -17.26 1.98
N CYS A 265 -20.12 -17.52 1.01
CA CYS A 265 -21.20 -16.59 0.66
C CYS A 265 -22.08 -16.30 1.89
N GLU A 266 -22.41 -15.03 2.11
CA GLU A 266 -23.20 -14.61 3.29
C GLU A 266 -24.54 -15.34 3.42
N ASP A 267 -25.16 -15.64 2.28
CA ASP A 267 -26.41 -16.39 2.19
C ASP A 267 -26.29 -17.79 2.85
N GLU A 268 -25.17 -18.49 2.66
CA GLU A 268 -24.96 -19.84 3.23
C GLU A 268 -24.82 -19.79 4.76
N VAL A 269 -24.12 -18.77 5.27
CA VAL A 269 -23.93 -18.52 6.70
C VAL A 269 -25.26 -18.15 7.38
N LYS A 270 -26.15 -17.44 6.66
CA LYS A 270 -27.52 -17.17 7.09
C LYS A 270 -28.34 -18.46 7.16
N TYR A 271 -28.26 -19.30 6.13
CA TYR A 271 -29.09 -20.50 6.03
C TYR A 271 -28.79 -21.56 7.10
N GLU A 272 -27.55 -21.69 7.57
CA GLU A 272 -27.21 -22.61 8.67
C GLU A 272 -27.93 -22.30 9.99
N ARG A 273 -28.34 -21.05 10.20
CA ARG A 273 -29.02 -20.60 11.42
C ARG A 273 -30.53 -20.75 11.36
N VAL A 274 -31.09 -20.97 10.17
CA VAL A 274 -32.54 -21.09 9.97
C VAL A 274 -32.99 -22.51 10.37
N LYS A 275 -33.73 -22.60 11.48
CA LYS A 275 -34.26 -23.86 12.03
C LYS A 275 -35.78 -23.87 12.19
N LYS A 276 -36.44 -22.80 11.75
CA LYS A 276 -37.90 -22.65 11.82
C LYS A 276 -38.48 -22.70 10.41
N LYS A 277 -39.66 -23.30 10.31
CA LYS A 277 -40.47 -23.28 9.09
C LYS A 277 -41.11 -21.91 8.87
N GLY A 278 -41.25 -21.52 7.61
CA GLY A 278 -41.96 -20.30 7.20
C GLY A 278 -43.43 -20.56 6.92
N TYR A 279 -44.26 -19.54 7.11
CA TYR A 279 -45.70 -19.60 6.78
C TYR A 279 -46.12 -18.41 5.93
N VAL A 280 -46.72 -18.69 4.77
CA VAL A 280 -47.18 -17.67 3.82
C VAL A 280 -48.63 -17.93 3.44
N ARG A 281 -49.43 -16.88 3.35
CA ARG A 281 -50.79 -16.93 2.82
C ARG A 281 -50.89 -16.16 1.52
N LEU A 282 -51.30 -16.86 0.48
CA LEU A 282 -51.68 -16.25 -0.79
C LEU A 282 -53.18 -16.00 -0.77
N VAL A 283 -53.58 -14.73 -0.83
CA VAL A 283 -54.96 -14.32 -1.03
C VAL A 283 -55.20 -14.28 -2.53
N THR A 284 -56.04 -15.17 -3.02
CA THR A 284 -56.45 -15.22 -4.43
C THR A 284 -57.92 -14.83 -4.57
N ASN A 285 -58.34 -14.52 -5.80
CA ASN A 285 -59.74 -14.20 -6.12
C ASN A 285 -60.74 -15.33 -5.77
N LEU A 286 -60.28 -16.58 -5.69
CA LEU A 286 -61.09 -17.75 -5.33
C LEU A 286 -61.02 -18.09 -3.84
N GLY A 287 -60.11 -17.45 -3.10
CA GLY A 287 -59.93 -17.60 -1.67
C GLY A 287 -58.47 -17.72 -1.24
N GLN A 288 -58.26 -18.09 0.02
CA GLN A 288 -56.95 -18.07 0.66
C GLN A 288 -56.25 -19.42 0.56
N LEU A 289 -54.95 -19.42 0.32
CA LEU A 289 -54.07 -20.59 0.34
C LEU A 289 -52.99 -20.39 1.40
N ASN A 290 -52.94 -21.27 2.41
CA ASN A 290 -51.94 -21.23 3.47
C ASN A 290 -50.84 -22.25 3.18
N LEU A 291 -49.61 -21.78 3.02
CA LEU A 291 -48.43 -22.55 2.66
C LEU A 291 -47.47 -22.64 3.86
N GLU A 292 -46.96 -23.84 4.10
CA GLU A 292 -45.83 -24.12 5.02
C GLU A 292 -44.59 -24.35 4.17
N LEU A 293 -43.53 -23.61 4.47
CA LEU A 293 -42.27 -23.61 3.74
C LEU A 293 -41.20 -24.33 4.56
N TYR A 294 -40.40 -25.15 3.89
CA TYR A 294 -39.33 -25.96 4.49
C TYR A 294 -37.99 -25.22 4.50
N CYS A 295 -37.96 -24.06 5.16
CA CYS A 295 -36.79 -23.18 5.21
C CYS A 295 -35.53 -23.87 5.75
N ASP A 296 -35.67 -24.84 6.67
CA ASP A 296 -34.55 -25.58 7.27
C ASP A 296 -33.83 -26.50 6.27
N VAL A 297 -34.59 -27.03 5.30
CA VAL A 297 -34.13 -28.09 4.41
C VAL A 297 -33.75 -27.53 3.05
N ILE A 298 -34.52 -26.53 2.59
CA ILE A 298 -34.42 -25.88 1.28
C ILE A 298 -34.44 -24.37 1.52
N PRO A 299 -33.32 -23.81 1.99
CA PRO A 299 -33.28 -22.43 2.39
C PRO A 299 -33.27 -21.46 1.19
N LYS A 300 -32.56 -21.76 0.08
CA LYS A 300 -32.45 -20.82 -1.05
C LYS A 300 -33.80 -20.59 -1.73
N ALA A 301 -34.53 -21.67 -2.02
CA ALA A 301 -35.84 -21.51 -2.67
C ALA A 301 -36.87 -20.84 -1.74
N CYS A 302 -36.81 -21.12 -0.43
CA CYS A 302 -37.69 -20.47 0.56
C CYS A 302 -37.37 -18.98 0.73
N ASP A 303 -36.09 -18.59 0.82
CA ASP A 303 -35.68 -17.19 0.92
C ASP A 303 -36.09 -16.43 -0.35
N ASN A 304 -35.93 -17.07 -1.52
CA ASN A 304 -36.41 -16.54 -2.80
C ASN A 304 -37.92 -16.23 -2.75
N PHE A 305 -38.72 -17.20 -2.31
CA PHE A 305 -40.17 -17.06 -2.25
C PHE A 305 -40.62 -16.00 -1.23
N ILE A 306 -40.09 -16.03 0.01
CA ILE A 306 -40.50 -15.12 1.09
C ILE A 306 -40.18 -13.66 0.76
N LYS A 307 -38.97 -13.38 0.26
CA LYS A 307 -38.59 -12.02 -0.15
C LYS A 307 -39.38 -11.54 -1.36
N HIS A 308 -39.73 -12.39 -2.33
CA HIS A 308 -40.66 -12.01 -3.40
C HIS A 308 -42.06 -11.69 -2.87
N CYS A 309 -42.54 -12.40 -1.85
CA CYS A 309 -43.78 -12.07 -1.16
C CYS A 309 -43.68 -10.70 -0.45
N HIS A 310 -42.59 -10.42 0.27
CA HIS A 310 -42.36 -9.12 0.93
C HIS A 310 -42.29 -7.95 -0.07
N ASN A 311 -41.59 -8.15 -1.19
CA ASN A 311 -41.48 -7.14 -2.25
C ASN A 311 -42.80 -6.93 -3.01
N GLY A 312 -43.84 -7.71 -2.73
CA GLY A 312 -45.11 -7.66 -3.46
C GLY A 312 -45.01 -8.14 -4.90
N TYR A 313 -43.97 -8.90 -5.25
CA TYR A 313 -43.70 -9.36 -6.62
C TYR A 313 -44.81 -10.25 -7.18
N TYR A 314 -45.46 -11.03 -6.31
CA TYR A 314 -46.57 -11.90 -6.69
C TYR A 314 -47.94 -11.21 -6.70
N ASN A 315 -48.04 -9.95 -6.29
CA ASN A 315 -49.32 -9.23 -6.25
C ASN A 315 -49.80 -8.92 -7.68
N GLY A 316 -51.02 -9.32 -8.00
CA GLY A 316 -51.60 -9.22 -9.34
C GLY A 316 -51.12 -10.28 -10.33
N THR A 317 -50.30 -11.26 -9.92
CA THR A 317 -49.82 -12.30 -10.82
C THR A 317 -50.87 -13.38 -11.04
N LYS A 318 -50.92 -13.91 -12.27
CA LYS A 318 -51.92 -14.92 -12.69
C LYS A 318 -51.34 -16.32 -12.65
N PHE A 319 -52.19 -17.31 -12.37
CA PHE A 319 -51.89 -18.71 -12.68
C PHE A 319 -52.11 -18.95 -14.17
N HIS A 320 -51.03 -18.91 -14.94
CA HIS A 320 -51.08 -18.95 -16.40
C HIS A 320 -51.18 -20.37 -16.97
N ARG A 321 -50.99 -21.42 -16.15
CA ARG A 321 -51.10 -22.81 -16.58
C ARG A 321 -51.77 -23.67 -15.50
N SER A 322 -52.81 -24.41 -15.87
CA SER A 322 -53.52 -25.36 -15.00
C SER A 322 -53.80 -26.65 -15.75
N ILE A 323 -53.39 -27.78 -15.19
CA ILE A 323 -53.65 -29.11 -15.74
C ILE A 323 -54.38 -29.92 -14.67
N ARG A 324 -55.65 -30.27 -14.94
CA ARG A 324 -56.49 -31.05 -14.02
C ARG A 324 -55.81 -32.36 -13.64
N ASN A 325 -55.92 -32.75 -12.36
CA ASN A 325 -55.28 -33.93 -11.76
C ASN A 325 -53.74 -33.95 -11.80
N PHE A 326 -53.08 -32.85 -12.19
CA PHE A 326 -51.63 -32.77 -12.29
C PHE A 326 -51.09 -31.62 -11.44
N MET A 327 -51.10 -30.39 -11.95
CA MET A 327 -50.57 -29.22 -11.24
C MET A 327 -51.15 -27.91 -11.77
N ILE A 328 -51.02 -26.87 -10.95
CA ILE A 328 -51.29 -25.48 -11.31
C ILE A 328 -50.02 -24.65 -11.11
N GLN A 329 -49.65 -23.87 -12.11
CA GLN A 329 -48.38 -23.11 -12.18
C GLN A 329 -48.66 -21.61 -12.24
N GLY A 330 -47.88 -20.85 -11.47
CA GLY A 330 -47.98 -19.40 -11.32
C GLY A 330 -46.63 -18.77 -11.00
N GLY A 331 -46.65 -17.51 -10.56
CA GLY A 331 -45.43 -16.78 -10.18
C GLY A 331 -44.66 -16.14 -11.34
N ASP A 332 -45.29 -15.97 -12.51
CA ASP A 332 -44.77 -15.18 -13.62
C ASP A 332 -45.50 -13.81 -13.66
N PRO A 333 -44.80 -12.68 -13.46
CA PRO A 333 -45.42 -11.36 -13.53
C PRO A 333 -45.85 -10.98 -14.95
N THR A 334 -45.25 -11.57 -15.99
CA THR A 334 -45.62 -11.30 -17.38
C THR A 334 -46.86 -12.08 -17.81
N GLY A 335 -47.21 -13.15 -17.08
CA GLY A 335 -48.31 -14.07 -17.41
C GLY A 335 -48.12 -14.85 -18.72
N THR A 336 -46.91 -14.84 -19.30
CA THR A 336 -46.63 -15.52 -20.57
C THR A 336 -46.27 -16.99 -20.37
N GLY A 337 -45.72 -17.33 -19.21
CA GLY A 337 -45.18 -18.64 -18.81
C GLY A 337 -43.68 -18.79 -19.01
N LEU A 338 -43.03 -17.79 -19.61
CA LEU A 338 -41.57 -17.78 -19.87
C LEU A 338 -40.82 -16.74 -19.03
N GLY A 339 -41.56 -15.87 -18.32
CA GLY A 339 -40.96 -14.80 -17.52
C GLY A 339 -40.68 -15.23 -16.08
N GLY A 340 -40.23 -14.27 -15.27
CA GLY A 340 -39.94 -14.49 -13.85
C GLY A 340 -38.45 -14.55 -13.56
N GLU A 341 -38.03 -13.73 -12.60
CA GLU A 341 -36.63 -13.58 -12.19
C GLU A 341 -36.53 -13.87 -10.70
N SER A 342 -35.44 -14.51 -10.29
CA SER A 342 -35.11 -14.64 -8.87
C SER A 342 -34.69 -13.29 -8.28
N ILE A 343 -34.58 -13.21 -6.96
CA ILE A 343 -34.10 -12.02 -6.24
C ILE A 343 -32.68 -11.65 -6.66
N TRP A 344 -31.84 -12.65 -6.95
CA TRP A 344 -30.46 -12.45 -7.36
C TRP A 344 -30.34 -12.07 -8.86
N LYS A 345 -31.46 -11.93 -9.58
CA LYS A 345 -31.53 -11.67 -11.03
C LYS A 345 -30.79 -12.72 -11.88
N LYS A 346 -30.48 -13.86 -11.29
CA LYS A 346 -29.80 -15.00 -11.90
C LYS A 346 -30.51 -16.28 -11.49
N PRO A 347 -30.64 -17.26 -12.38
CA PRO A 347 -31.19 -18.55 -11.99
C PRO A 347 -30.36 -19.18 -10.87
N PHE A 348 -31.03 -19.85 -9.92
CA PHE A 348 -30.37 -20.50 -8.78
C PHE A 348 -30.49 -22.03 -8.85
N GLU A 349 -29.64 -22.70 -8.06
CA GLU A 349 -29.47 -24.15 -8.06
C GLU A 349 -30.69 -24.93 -7.54
N ASP A 350 -30.78 -26.20 -7.92
CA ASP A 350 -31.81 -27.12 -7.44
C ASP A 350 -31.42 -27.72 -6.08
N GLU A 351 -32.30 -27.58 -5.08
CA GLU A 351 -32.09 -28.11 -3.73
C GLU A 351 -32.87 -29.41 -3.52
N ILE A 352 -32.48 -30.46 -4.25
CA ILE A 352 -33.17 -31.76 -4.19
C ILE A 352 -32.72 -32.55 -2.95
N LYS A 353 -33.68 -32.96 -2.12
CA LYS A 353 -33.42 -33.81 -0.95
C LYS A 353 -34.15 -35.15 -1.07
N PRO A 354 -33.53 -36.26 -0.62
CA PRO A 354 -34.13 -37.59 -0.71
C PRO A 354 -35.37 -37.75 0.17
N ASN A 355 -35.55 -36.90 1.18
CA ASN A 355 -36.68 -36.97 2.11
C ASN A 355 -37.96 -36.29 1.57
N LEU A 356 -37.85 -35.54 0.47
CA LEU A 356 -38.94 -34.77 -0.10
C LEU A 356 -39.34 -35.37 -1.45
N HIS A 357 -40.60 -35.77 -1.54
CA HIS A 357 -41.21 -36.33 -2.73
C HIS A 357 -42.53 -35.63 -3.01
N HIS A 358 -42.93 -35.58 -4.28
CA HIS A 358 -44.24 -35.11 -4.71
C HIS A 358 -45.32 -36.17 -4.39
N SER A 359 -45.46 -36.50 -3.10
CA SER A 359 -46.46 -37.40 -2.57
C SER A 359 -47.55 -36.60 -1.86
N GLY A 360 -48.80 -36.93 -2.15
CA GLY A 360 -49.98 -36.16 -1.71
C GLY A 360 -50.41 -35.05 -2.67
N ARG A 361 -51.45 -34.33 -2.26
CA ARG A 361 -52.00 -33.14 -2.91
C ARG A 361 -51.48 -31.91 -2.18
N GLY A 362 -51.23 -30.83 -2.90
CA GLY A 362 -50.80 -29.56 -2.34
C GLY A 362 -49.30 -29.45 -2.09
N VAL A 363 -48.46 -30.27 -2.73
CA VAL A 363 -47.00 -30.08 -2.66
C VAL A 363 -46.62 -28.87 -3.51
N LEU A 364 -45.79 -27.99 -2.95
CA LEU A 364 -45.33 -26.74 -3.56
C LEU A 364 -43.88 -26.90 -4.04
N SER A 365 -43.66 -26.63 -5.33
CA SER A 365 -42.36 -26.85 -5.99
C SER A 365 -42.01 -25.73 -6.97
N MET A 366 -40.71 -25.52 -7.21
CA MET A 366 -40.22 -24.54 -8.18
C MET A 366 -40.35 -25.06 -9.62
N ALA A 367 -40.79 -24.19 -10.53
CA ALA A 367 -40.73 -24.46 -11.95
C ALA A 367 -39.34 -24.11 -12.50
N ASN A 368 -38.80 -24.97 -13.36
CA ASN A 368 -37.49 -24.79 -14.00
C ASN A 368 -37.54 -25.20 -15.48
N SER A 369 -36.53 -24.78 -16.24
CA SER A 369 -36.37 -25.09 -17.68
C SER A 369 -35.19 -26.04 -17.93
N GLY A 370 -34.68 -26.68 -16.87
CA GLY A 370 -33.49 -27.50 -16.86
C GLY A 370 -32.82 -27.47 -15.48
N PRO A 371 -31.76 -28.26 -15.27
CA PRO A 371 -31.04 -28.30 -13.99
C PRO A 371 -30.50 -26.91 -13.60
N ASN A 372 -30.69 -26.52 -12.35
CA ASN A 372 -30.19 -25.27 -11.75
C ASN A 372 -30.69 -23.99 -12.43
N THR A 373 -31.94 -23.99 -12.90
CA THR A 373 -32.55 -22.83 -13.58
C THR A 373 -33.78 -22.28 -12.85
N ASN A 374 -33.80 -22.34 -11.52
CA ASN A 374 -34.92 -21.85 -10.73
C ASN A 374 -35.01 -20.30 -10.80
N GLY A 375 -36.23 -19.80 -11.00
CA GLY A 375 -36.55 -18.37 -11.08
C GLY A 375 -37.55 -17.94 -10.00
N SER A 376 -38.64 -17.28 -10.39
CA SER A 376 -39.75 -16.93 -9.47
C SER A 376 -40.97 -17.84 -9.60
N GLN A 377 -41.05 -18.62 -10.68
CA GLN A 377 -42.21 -19.45 -10.99
C GLN A 377 -42.29 -20.67 -10.08
N PHE A 378 -43.50 -20.99 -9.65
CA PHE A 378 -43.77 -22.15 -8.80
C PHE A 378 -45.05 -22.85 -9.25
N PHE A 379 -45.23 -24.09 -8.83
CA PHE A 379 -46.45 -24.85 -9.06
C PHE A 379 -46.89 -25.60 -7.81
N ILE A 380 -48.20 -25.82 -7.74
CA ILE A 380 -48.86 -26.61 -6.70
C ILE A 380 -49.44 -27.86 -7.35
N THR A 381 -49.16 -29.02 -6.78
CA THR A 381 -49.64 -30.30 -7.30
C THR A 381 -51.07 -30.62 -6.84
N PHE A 382 -51.90 -31.16 -7.73
CA PHE A 382 -53.24 -31.65 -7.39
C PHE A 382 -53.24 -33.13 -6.97
N ARG A 383 -52.22 -33.88 -7.41
CA ARG A 383 -52.03 -35.30 -7.16
C ARG A 383 -50.54 -35.59 -6.93
N SER A 384 -50.27 -36.77 -6.38
CA SER A 384 -48.91 -37.29 -6.29
C SER A 384 -48.28 -37.50 -7.67
N CYS A 385 -47.12 -36.89 -7.90
CA CYS A 385 -46.45 -36.84 -9.19
C CYS A 385 -44.99 -37.29 -9.08
N LYS A 386 -44.76 -38.61 -8.95
CA LYS A 386 -43.41 -39.20 -8.80
C LYS A 386 -42.45 -38.88 -9.97
N GLN A 387 -42.99 -38.54 -11.13
CA GLN A 387 -42.19 -38.20 -12.33
C GLN A 387 -41.41 -36.87 -12.20
N LEU A 388 -41.82 -36.04 -11.24
CA LEU A 388 -41.22 -34.73 -10.94
C LEU A 388 -40.16 -34.82 -9.83
N ASP A 389 -40.08 -35.97 -9.13
CA ASP A 389 -39.09 -36.21 -8.09
C ASP A 389 -37.68 -36.19 -8.68
N GLY A 390 -36.77 -35.45 -8.02
CA GLY A 390 -35.39 -35.28 -8.49
C GLY A 390 -35.22 -34.34 -9.69
N LYS A 391 -36.29 -33.67 -10.14
CA LYS A 391 -36.23 -32.66 -11.21
C LYS A 391 -36.59 -31.27 -10.73
N HIS A 392 -37.53 -31.17 -9.78
CA HIS A 392 -38.02 -29.91 -9.25
C HIS A 392 -37.77 -29.82 -7.74
N THR A 393 -37.35 -28.65 -7.28
CA THR A 393 -37.12 -28.35 -5.86
C THR A 393 -38.46 -28.20 -5.13
N ILE A 394 -38.73 -29.08 -4.16
CA ILE A 394 -39.95 -29.05 -3.33
C ILE A 394 -39.71 -28.18 -2.10
N PHE A 395 -40.17 -26.94 -2.08
CA PHE A 395 -39.83 -26.01 -1.00
C PHE A 395 -40.96 -25.83 0.03
N GLY A 396 -42.13 -26.44 -0.16
CA GLY A 396 -43.21 -26.38 0.82
C GLY A 396 -44.39 -27.29 0.55
N LYS A 397 -45.46 -27.09 1.33
CA LYS A 397 -46.76 -27.74 1.17
C LYS A 397 -47.91 -26.82 1.55
N LEU A 398 -49.09 -27.10 1.01
CA LEU A 398 -50.34 -26.49 1.40
C LEU A 398 -50.84 -27.10 2.72
N VAL A 399 -51.17 -26.24 3.68
CA VAL A 399 -51.68 -26.63 5.01
C VAL A 399 -53.14 -26.25 5.19
N GLY A 400 -53.62 -25.24 4.46
CA GLY A 400 -55.00 -24.77 4.51
C GLY A 400 -55.42 -24.13 3.19
N GLY A 401 -56.72 -24.15 2.90
CA GLY A 401 -57.23 -23.76 1.58
C GLY A 401 -57.28 -24.91 0.57
N ILE A 402 -57.52 -26.15 1.04
CA ILE A 402 -57.68 -27.30 0.14
C ILE A 402 -58.94 -27.12 -0.74
N ASP A 403 -59.97 -26.48 -0.20
CA ASP A 403 -61.22 -26.19 -0.91
C ASP A 403 -61.00 -25.19 -2.04
N THR A 404 -60.18 -24.14 -1.79
CA THR A 404 -59.83 -23.14 -2.79
C THR A 404 -58.96 -23.75 -3.89
N LEU A 405 -57.99 -24.61 -3.53
CA LEU A 405 -57.23 -25.38 -4.51
C LEU A 405 -58.14 -26.29 -5.37
N SER A 406 -59.21 -26.85 -4.79
CA SER A 406 -60.18 -27.68 -5.51
C SER A 406 -61.09 -26.86 -6.42
N ALA A 407 -61.48 -25.65 -6.01
CA ALA A 407 -62.19 -24.70 -6.87
C ALA A 407 -61.31 -24.26 -8.06
N MET A 408 -60.02 -24.01 -7.83
CA MET A 408 -59.05 -23.69 -8.89
C MET A 408 -58.91 -24.83 -9.93
N GLU A 409 -59.01 -26.09 -9.50
CA GLU A 409 -58.94 -27.26 -10.37
C GLU A 409 -60.22 -27.45 -11.22
N GLN A 410 -61.38 -27.05 -10.71
CA GLN A 410 -62.67 -27.20 -11.42
C GLN A 410 -62.81 -26.24 -12.60
N ILE A 411 -62.02 -25.16 -12.64
CA ILE A 411 -62.06 -24.20 -13.76
C ILE A 411 -61.65 -24.89 -15.06
N GLU A 412 -62.39 -24.59 -16.14
CA GLU A 412 -62.09 -25.08 -17.48
C GLU A 412 -60.88 -24.36 -18.07
N VAL A 413 -60.11 -25.07 -18.88
CA VAL A 413 -58.84 -24.58 -19.46
C VAL A 413 -58.94 -24.58 -20.99
N ASP A 414 -58.27 -23.63 -21.62
CA ASP A 414 -58.13 -23.52 -23.07
C ASP A 414 -57.10 -24.54 -23.60
N ASN A 415 -56.98 -24.66 -24.93
CA ASN A 415 -56.05 -25.54 -25.64
C ASN A 415 -54.56 -25.33 -25.31
N LYS A 416 -54.22 -24.22 -24.64
CA LYS A 416 -52.86 -23.90 -24.16
C LYS A 416 -52.68 -24.11 -22.66
N ASP A 417 -53.54 -24.92 -22.04
CA ASP A 417 -53.60 -25.18 -20.59
C ASP A 417 -53.84 -23.91 -19.75
N ARG A 418 -54.36 -22.83 -20.35
CA ARG A 418 -54.64 -21.57 -19.64
C ARG A 418 -56.06 -21.57 -19.07
N PRO A 419 -56.27 -21.25 -17.79
CA PRO A 419 -57.62 -21.12 -17.23
C PRO A 419 -58.47 -20.10 -18.02
N ILE A 420 -59.72 -20.45 -18.31
CA ILE A 420 -60.67 -19.53 -18.97
C ILE A 420 -61.03 -18.37 -18.04
N GLN A 421 -61.19 -18.68 -16.76
CA GLN A 421 -61.34 -17.68 -15.70
C GLN A 421 -59.96 -17.39 -15.11
N ASP A 422 -59.53 -16.13 -15.18
CA ASP A 422 -58.26 -15.70 -14.64
C ASP A 422 -58.21 -15.93 -13.12
N ILE A 423 -57.25 -16.72 -12.67
CA ILE A 423 -56.97 -16.92 -11.25
C ILE A 423 -55.78 -16.03 -10.89
N VAL A 424 -56.01 -15.08 -9.99
CA VAL A 424 -55.05 -14.02 -9.67
C VAL A 424 -54.71 -14.05 -8.19
N ILE A 425 -53.42 -13.91 -7.89
CA ILE A 425 -52.93 -13.67 -6.52
C ILE A 425 -53.11 -12.18 -6.26
N GLU A 426 -54.03 -11.81 -5.38
CA GLU A 426 -54.26 -10.42 -5.01
C GLU A 426 -53.14 -9.92 -4.11
N VAL A 427 -52.87 -10.65 -3.03
CA VAL A 427 -51.86 -10.29 -2.02
C VAL A 427 -51.17 -11.53 -1.48
N ALA A 428 -49.85 -11.50 -1.40
CA ALA A 428 -49.05 -12.47 -0.65
C ALA A 428 -48.71 -11.91 0.75
N GLN A 429 -49.21 -12.56 1.81
CA GLN A 429 -48.95 -12.19 3.21
C GLN A 429 -48.01 -13.19 3.86
N VAL A 430 -46.89 -12.72 4.40
CA VAL A 430 -45.95 -13.56 5.17
C VAL A 430 -46.34 -13.49 6.65
N PHE A 431 -46.61 -14.63 7.27
CA PHE A 431 -46.97 -14.72 8.70
C PHE A 431 -45.77 -14.98 9.59
N VAL A 432 -44.89 -15.88 9.15
CA VAL A 432 -43.68 -16.25 9.87
C VAL A 432 -42.55 -16.21 8.89
N ASP A 433 -41.65 -15.26 9.09
CA ASP A 433 -40.40 -15.16 8.35
C ASP A 433 -39.24 -15.59 9.27
N PRO A 434 -38.67 -16.79 9.05
CA PRO A 434 -37.56 -17.26 9.85
C PRO A 434 -36.21 -16.65 9.43
N PHE A 435 -36.15 -15.97 8.27
CA PHE A 435 -34.92 -15.44 7.72
C PHE A 435 -34.53 -14.07 8.29
N THR A 436 -35.51 -13.20 8.54
CA THR A 436 -35.27 -11.91 9.22
C THR A 436 -34.76 -12.10 10.64
N GLU A 437 -35.34 -13.04 11.39
CA GLU A 437 -34.84 -13.38 12.73
C GLU A 437 -33.38 -13.86 12.70
N ALA A 438 -32.99 -14.65 11.68
CA ALA A 438 -31.62 -15.13 11.52
C ALA A 438 -30.64 -14.02 11.12
N GLU A 439 -31.08 -13.06 10.30
CA GLU A 439 -30.29 -11.88 9.92
C GLU A 439 -30.05 -10.96 11.13
N GLU A 440 -31.08 -10.70 11.94
CA GLU A 440 -30.95 -9.88 13.16
C GLU A 440 -29.99 -10.51 14.17
N GLN A 441 -30.07 -11.83 14.38
CA GLN A 441 -29.14 -12.57 15.24
C GLN A 441 -27.70 -12.46 14.73
N LEU A 442 -27.50 -12.57 13.41
CA LEU A 442 -26.20 -12.43 12.77
C LEU A 442 -25.59 -11.04 12.96
N VAL A 443 -26.40 -9.99 12.84
CA VAL A 443 -25.96 -8.61 13.06
C VAL A 443 -25.50 -8.42 14.50
N VAL A 444 -26.26 -8.91 15.48
CA VAL A 444 -25.90 -8.85 16.90
C VAL A 444 -24.60 -9.60 17.18
N GLU A 445 -24.46 -10.83 16.66
CA GLU A 445 -23.23 -11.63 16.80
C GLU A 445 -22.00 -10.93 16.18
N ARG A 446 -22.15 -10.35 14.98
CA ARG A 446 -21.07 -9.60 14.30
C ARG A 446 -20.68 -8.35 15.09
N GLU A 447 -21.64 -7.60 15.61
CA GLU A 447 -21.36 -6.40 16.44
C GLU A 447 -20.64 -6.74 17.75
N GLU A 448 -21.03 -7.83 18.42
CA GLU A 448 -20.35 -8.31 19.63
C GLU A 448 -18.92 -8.74 19.35
N GLU A 449 -18.66 -9.40 18.21
CA GLU A 449 -17.29 -9.77 17.83
C GLU A 449 -16.44 -8.56 17.48
N LEU A 450 -16.97 -7.57 16.77
CA LEU A 450 -16.26 -6.32 16.48
C LEU A 450 -15.89 -5.58 17.78
N LYS A 451 -16.82 -5.51 18.75
CA LYS A 451 -16.53 -4.95 20.08
C LYS A 451 -15.42 -5.73 20.78
N ARG A 452 -15.47 -7.07 20.76
CA ARG A 452 -14.43 -7.93 21.36
C ARG A 452 -13.06 -7.76 20.69
N GLN A 453 -13.01 -7.58 19.37
CA GLN A 453 -11.78 -7.31 18.64
C GLN A 453 -11.20 -5.93 19.01
N ALA A 454 -12.02 -4.89 19.04
CA ALA A 454 -11.60 -3.55 19.46
C ALA A 454 -11.11 -3.50 20.93
N GLU A 455 -11.75 -4.25 21.82
CA GLU A 455 -11.29 -4.43 23.20
C GLU A 455 -9.95 -5.17 23.29
N ALA A 456 -9.74 -6.20 22.46
CA ALA A 456 -8.48 -6.94 22.40
C ALA A 456 -7.31 -6.08 21.86
N GLU A 457 -7.58 -5.22 20.87
CA GLU A 457 -6.60 -4.29 20.31
C GLU A 457 -6.24 -3.16 21.28
N SER A 458 -7.24 -2.58 21.96
CA SER A 458 -7.03 -1.50 22.93
C SER A 458 -6.32 -1.96 24.22
N GLN A 459 -6.51 -3.21 24.65
CA GLN A 459 -5.85 -3.75 25.84
C GLN A 459 -4.38 -4.15 25.62
N GLY A 460 -3.82 -4.00 24.40
CA GLY A 460 -2.41 -4.29 24.14
C GLY A 460 -1.98 -5.71 24.57
N VAL A 461 -2.93 -6.65 24.57
CA VAL A 461 -2.66 -8.03 24.97
C VAL A 461 -1.91 -8.68 23.81
N LYS A 462 -0.58 -8.61 23.89
CA LYS A 462 0.31 -9.49 23.13
C LYS A 462 -0.29 -10.90 23.25
N PRO A 463 -0.51 -11.62 22.13
CA PRO A 463 -1.06 -12.97 22.19
C PRO A 463 -0.27 -13.74 23.23
N LYS A 464 -0.97 -14.33 24.21
CA LYS A 464 -0.37 -15.15 25.27
C LYS A 464 0.69 -16.00 24.60
N LYS A 465 1.96 -15.78 24.95
CA LYS A 465 3.10 -16.54 24.42
C LYS A 465 2.67 -17.99 24.40
N ALA A 466 2.40 -18.52 23.21
CA ALA A 466 2.52 -19.94 22.97
C ALA A 466 3.89 -20.27 23.54
N THR A 467 3.89 -21.11 24.57
CA THR A 467 5.09 -21.54 25.29
C THR A 467 6.21 -21.71 24.30
N LYS A 468 7.32 -20.97 24.50
CA LYS A 468 8.59 -21.20 23.81
C LYS A 468 9.09 -22.60 24.20
N GLN A 469 8.44 -23.65 23.71
CA GLN A 469 9.09 -24.91 23.52
C GLN A 469 9.91 -24.75 22.23
N PRO A 470 11.23 -25.00 22.25
CA PRO A 470 11.96 -25.08 21.01
C PRO A 470 11.30 -26.16 20.15
N LEU A 471 10.91 -25.79 18.92
CA LEU A 471 10.39 -26.74 17.94
C LEU A 471 11.37 -27.91 17.86
N LYS A 472 10.88 -29.13 18.08
CA LYS A 472 11.69 -30.34 17.99
C LYS A 472 12.11 -30.47 16.52
N VAL A 473 13.37 -30.14 16.24
CA VAL A 473 13.95 -30.24 14.91
C VAL A 473 13.94 -31.71 14.48
N PHE A 474 12.96 -32.10 13.67
CA PHE A 474 12.99 -33.37 12.96
C PHE A 474 13.88 -33.18 11.72
N ARG A 475 15.18 -33.43 11.92
CA ARG A 475 16.26 -33.39 10.92
C ARG A 475 16.52 -32.02 10.28
N GLU A 476 17.69 -31.48 10.58
CA GLU A 476 18.35 -30.47 9.74
C GLU A 476 18.95 -31.16 8.52
N GLY A 477 18.30 -31.06 7.37
CA GLY A 477 18.90 -31.43 6.09
C GLY A 477 17.94 -32.14 5.14
N VAL A 478 17.89 -31.65 3.90
CA VAL A 478 17.23 -32.31 2.78
C VAL A 478 18.22 -33.32 2.19
N GLY A 479 18.02 -34.60 2.50
CA GLY A 479 18.70 -35.70 1.83
C GLY A 479 20.04 -36.12 2.45
N LYS A 480 20.26 -37.43 2.49
CA LYS A 480 21.42 -38.12 3.10
C LYS A 480 22.80 -37.82 2.46
N TYR A 481 22.85 -37.01 1.41
CA TYR A 481 24.01 -36.89 0.53
C TYR A 481 24.46 -35.44 0.26
N LEU A 482 23.90 -34.45 0.94
CA LEU A 482 24.27 -33.03 0.76
C LEU A 482 24.70 -32.41 2.09
N ASN A 483 26.01 -32.42 2.34
CA ASN A 483 26.63 -31.66 3.44
C ASN A 483 26.84 -30.20 3.00
N LEU A 484 25.91 -29.31 3.33
CA LEU A 484 26.01 -27.87 3.04
C LEU A 484 27.19 -27.17 3.75
N GLN A 485 27.77 -27.79 4.78
CA GLN A 485 28.90 -27.22 5.53
C GLN A 485 30.19 -27.18 4.70
N GLU A 486 30.40 -28.11 3.76
CA GLU A 486 31.60 -28.13 2.90
C GLU A 486 31.56 -27.04 1.80
N VAL A 487 30.37 -26.60 1.39
CA VAL A 487 30.20 -25.56 0.35
C VAL A 487 30.54 -24.16 0.88
N SER A 488 30.43 -23.95 2.20
CA SER A 488 30.65 -22.62 2.80
C SER A 488 32.13 -22.24 2.99
N GLN A 489 33.07 -23.19 2.85
CA GLN A 489 34.51 -22.96 3.11
C GLN A 489 35.36 -22.79 1.85
N SER A 490 34.81 -22.94 0.64
CA SER A 490 35.59 -22.92 -0.61
C SER A 490 35.77 -21.53 -1.26
N ASN A 491 35.25 -20.44 -0.68
CA ASN A 491 35.39 -19.07 -1.23
C ASN A 491 36.51 -18.24 -0.59
N LYS A 492 37.73 -18.80 -0.47
CA LYS A 492 38.97 -18.02 -0.27
C LYS A 492 40.11 -18.59 -1.11
N ASN A 493 40.36 -17.93 -2.25
CA ASN A 493 41.50 -17.88 -3.19
C ASN A 493 42.57 -19.01 -3.27
N PRO A 494 43.11 -19.26 -4.49
CA PRO A 494 43.79 -20.49 -4.86
C PRO A 494 45.31 -20.44 -4.66
N LYS A 495 45.91 -21.51 -4.15
CA LYS A 495 47.34 -21.84 -4.39
C LYS A 495 47.53 -23.36 -4.56
N THR A 496 48.29 -23.66 -5.59
CA THR A 496 48.77 -24.94 -6.10
C THR A 496 49.50 -25.77 -5.03
N GLN A 497 49.24 -27.08 -4.96
CA GLN A 497 50.27 -28.12 -4.82
C GLN A 497 49.69 -29.55 -4.90
N GLU A 498 50.51 -30.44 -5.45
CA GLU A 498 50.26 -31.81 -5.87
C GLU A 498 50.35 -32.86 -4.74
N VAL A 499 49.49 -33.89 -4.87
CA VAL A 499 49.70 -35.34 -4.66
C VAL A 499 50.16 -35.84 -3.27
N GLN A 500 49.38 -36.76 -2.68
CA GLN A 500 49.84 -38.15 -2.41
C GLN A 500 48.70 -39.10 -1.99
N ALA A 501 48.67 -40.24 -2.68
CA ALA A 501 47.75 -41.35 -2.46
C ALA A 501 48.31 -42.35 -1.43
N LYS A 502 47.46 -42.91 -0.55
CA LYS A 502 47.68 -44.24 0.07
C LYS A 502 46.38 -45.05 0.24
N LYS A 503 46.52 -46.31 -0.21
CA LYS A 503 45.72 -47.56 -0.14
C LYS A 503 45.23 -47.89 1.30
N SER A 504 44.26 -48.76 1.62
CA SER A 504 43.54 -49.87 0.93
C SER A 504 42.37 -50.43 1.78
N LYS A 505 41.36 -50.96 1.08
CA LYS A 505 40.49 -52.15 1.32
C LYS A 505 39.67 -52.32 2.62
N LYS A 506 38.33 -52.42 2.45
CA LYS A 506 37.56 -53.68 2.59
C LYS A 506 36.20 -53.59 1.86
N GLU A 507 35.90 -54.59 1.03
CA GLU A 507 34.64 -54.76 0.29
C GLU A 507 33.54 -55.33 1.19
N THR A 508 32.30 -54.85 1.01
CA THR A 508 31.08 -55.68 1.12
C THR A 508 30.01 -55.17 0.15
N LYS A 509 29.33 -56.13 -0.47
CA LYS A 509 28.47 -56.07 -1.66
C LYS A 509 27.15 -55.29 -1.48
N GLY A 510 26.68 -54.69 -2.57
CA GLY A 510 25.30 -54.23 -2.76
C GLY A 510 25.14 -53.58 -4.15
N GLY A 511 24.88 -54.40 -5.17
CA GLY A 511 24.75 -53.94 -6.57
C GLY A 511 23.45 -53.18 -6.83
N PHE A 512 23.54 -52.14 -7.65
CA PHE A 512 22.41 -51.38 -8.19
C PHE A 512 21.93 -52.05 -9.49
N GLY A 513 20.64 -52.37 -9.57
CA GLY A 513 19.98 -52.88 -10.77
C GLY A 513 19.66 -51.75 -11.76
N SER A 514 19.67 -52.08 -13.05
CA SER A 514 19.31 -51.24 -14.19
C SER A 514 17.87 -50.71 -14.08
N PHE A 515 17.64 -49.49 -14.59
CA PHE A 515 16.39 -48.72 -14.57
C PHE A 515 15.82 -48.53 -15.99
N ASP A 516 15.78 -49.58 -16.81
CA ASP A 516 15.25 -49.52 -18.19
C ASP A 516 13.72 -49.62 -18.30
N SER A 517 12.97 -49.23 -17.26
CA SER A 517 11.52 -49.00 -17.41
C SER A 517 11.01 -48.07 -16.33
N TRP A 518 11.18 -46.76 -16.53
CA TRP A 518 10.24 -45.76 -16.03
C TRP A 518 10.06 -44.65 -17.06
#